data_AF-A0A0F3H0W5-F1
#
_entry.id   AF-A0A0F3H0W5-F1
#
_cell.length_a   1.000
_cell.length_b   1.000
_cell.length_c   1.000
_cell.angle_alpha   90.00
_cell.angle_beta   90.00
_cell.angle_gamma   90.00
#
_symmetry.space_group_name_H-M   'P 1'
#
loop_
_entity.id
_entity.type
_entity.pdbx_description
1 polymer ?
#
loop_
_entity_poly.entity_id
_entity_poly.type
_entity_poly.pdbx_seq_one_letter_code
_entity_poly.pdbx_strand_id
1 'polypeptide(L)'
;MKKVLLFFSAIFIFIAVISVILALLTSRVTIGDKIALIKVEGIILSSVDTVKEIKKYRDDPSIKAIVLSVDSPGGAVVPSA
;
A
#
# COMPACT_ATOMS: atom_id res chain seq x y z
N MET A 1 -0.86 -47.15 20.64
CA MET A 1 -1.87 -46.06 20.57
C MET A 1 -1.31 -44.69 20.92
N LYS A 2 -0.57 -44.50 22.03
CA LYS A 2 0.04 -43.21 22.41
C LYS A 2 0.97 -42.58 21.35
N LYS A 3 1.76 -43.40 20.65
CA LYS A 3 2.66 -42.94 19.56
C LYS A 3 1.90 -42.37 18.35
N VAL A 4 0.71 -42.92 18.05
CA VAL A 4 -0.16 -42.43 16.96
C VAL A 4 -0.73 -41.06 17.35
N LEU A 5 -1.18 -40.90 18.60
CA LEU A 5 -1.68 -39.63 19.12
C LEU A 5 -0.60 -38.52 19.08
N LEU A 6 0.65 -38.85 19.44
CA LEU A 6 1.77 -37.92 19.35
C LEU A 6 2.08 -37.50 17.90
N PHE A 7 1.94 -38.42 16.94
CA PHE A 7 2.14 -38.12 15.52
C PHE A 7 1.07 -37.15 14.98
N PHE A 8 -0.20 -37.37 15.35
CA PHE A 8 -1.30 -36.46 14.99
C PHE A 8 -1.19 -35.09 15.67
N SER A 9 -0.68 -35.03 16.90
CA SER A 9 -0.42 -33.76 17.57
C SER A 9 0.73 -33.00 16.89
N ALA A 10 1.80 -33.69 16.52
CA ALA A 10 2.96 -33.09 15.84
C ALA A 10 2.59 -32.53 14.46
N ILE A 11 1.79 -33.27 13.67
CA ILE A 11 1.35 -32.77 12.35
C ILE A 11 0.43 -31.55 12.49
N PHE A 12 -0.45 -31.53 13.51
CA PHE A 12 -1.33 -30.39 13.76
C PHE A 12 -0.54 -29.13 14.13
N ILE A 13 0.46 -29.27 14.99
CA ILE A 13 1.38 -28.17 15.36
C ILE A 13 2.16 -27.69 14.13
N PHE A 14 2.65 -28.61 13.31
CA PHE A 14 3.39 -28.27 12.10
C PHE A 14 2.53 -27.46 11.11
N ILE A 15 1.27 -27.88 10.90
CA ILE A 15 0.32 -27.15 10.06
C ILE A 15 -0.01 -25.77 10.66
N ALA A 16 -0.21 -25.69 11.98
CA ALA A 16 -0.49 -24.42 12.65
C ALA A 16 0.69 -23.43 12.50
N VAL A 17 1.93 -23.90 12.66
CA VAL A 17 3.14 -23.10 12.46
C VAL A 17 3.27 -22.63 11.01
N ILE A 18 3.07 -23.53 10.04
CA ILE A 18 3.06 -23.18 8.61
C ILE A 18 2.00 -22.11 8.31
N SER A 19 0.79 -22.24 8.86
CA SER A 19 -0.31 -21.29 8.65
C SER A 19 0.05 -19.89 9.15
N VAL A 20 0.66 -19.80 10.35
CA VAL A 20 1.11 -18.52 10.92
C VAL A 20 2.22 -17.90 10.07
N ILE A 21 3.20 -18.70 9.62
CA ILE A 21 4.29 -18.21 8.76
C ILE A 21 3.72 -17.66 7.45
N LEU A 22 2.83 -18.41 6.80
CA LEU A 22 2.20 -17.97 5.55
C LEU A 22 1.43 -16.67 5.74
N ALA A 23 0.63 -16.54 6.80
CA ALA A 23 -0.14 -15.33 7.10
C ALA A 23 0.75 -14.08 7.28
N LEU A 24 1.91 -14.23 7.92
CA LEU A 24 2.87 -13.14 8.09
C LEU A 24 3.54 -12.73 6.76
N LEU A 25 3.71 -13.69 5.83
CA LEU A 25 4.24 -13.42 4.48
C LEU A 25 3.20 -12.73 3.59
N THR A 26 1.94 -13.21 3.57
CA THR A 26 0.87 -12.61 2.75
C THR A 26 0.45 -11.23 3.22
N SER A 27 0.61 -10.90 4.51
CA SER A 27 0.35 -9.55 5.04
C SER A 27 1.18 -8.44 4.36
N ARG A 28 2.29 -8.80 3.70
CA ARG A 28 3.15 -7.87 2.93
C ARG A 28 2.83 -7.85 1.43
N VAL A 29 1.96 -8.73 0.95
CA VAL A 29 1.61 -8.83 -0.46
C VAL A 29 0.34 -8.02 -0.68
N THR A 30 0.49 -6.74 -1.01
CA THR A 30 -0.67 -5.98 -1.51
C THR A 30 -1.07 -6.56 -2.86
N ILE A 31 -2.34 -6.96 -2.96
CA ILE A 31 -2.89 -7.57 -4.18
C ILE A 31 -3.02 -6.45 -5.23
N GLY A 32 -2.18 -6.53 -6.26
CA GLY A 32 -2.24 -5.70 -7.45
C GLY A 32 -1.37 -4.45 -7.38
N ASP A 33 -0.50 -4.33 -8.37
CA ASP A 33 0.19 -3.08 -8.69
C ASP A 33 -0.83 -2.07 -9.20
N LYS A 34 -0.84 -0.88 -8.60
CA LYS A 34 -1.76 0.21 -8.92
C LYS A 34 -1.00 1.43 -9.45
N ILE A 35 -1.69 2.22 -10.26
CA ILE A 35 -1.23 3.52 -10.73
C ILE A 35 -2.14 4.57 -10.11
N ALA A 36 -1.57 5.51 -9.35
CA ALA A 36 -2.33 6.62 -8.78
C ALA A 36 -2.55 7.71 -9.82
N LEU A 37 -3.76 8.24 -9.91
CA LEU A 37 -4.08 9.41 -10.74
C LEU A 37 -4.39 10.59 -9.82
N ILE A 38 -3.63 11.66 -9.95
CA ILE A 38 -3.87 12.93 -9.24
C ILE A 38 -4.25 13.97 -10.28
N LYS A 39 -5.35 14.68 -10.06
CA LYS A 39 -5.82 15.75 -10.93
C LYS A 39 -5.50 17.11 -10.32
N VAL A 40 -4.91 17.99 -11.12
CA VAL A 40 -4.65 19.39 -10.76
C VAL A 40 -5.43 20.25 -11.74
N GLU A 41 -6.58 20.73 -11.32
CA GLU A 41 -7.53 21.47 -12.16
C GLU A 41 -7.68 22.91 -11.66
N GLY A 42 -7.76 23.87 -12.58
CA GLY A 42 -7.98 25.28 -12.24
C GLY A 42 -6.77 25.98 -11.60
N ILE A 43 -6.98 27.14 -10.98
CA ILE A 43 -5.91 27.97 -10.44
C ILE A 43 -5.32 27.34 -9.17
N ILE A 44 -3.99 27.22 -9.10
CA ILE A 44 -3.27 26.66 -7.95
C ILE A 44 -3.15 27.74 -6.86
N LEU A 45 -4.15 27.79 -5.96
CA LEU A 45 -4.13 28.67 -4.80
C LEU A 45 -3.33 28.09 -3.63
N SER A 46 -3.33 26.76 -3.51
CA SER A 46 -2.59 26.01 -2.49
C SER A 46 -2.11 24.69 -3.09
N SER A 47 -0.89 24.26 -2.74
CA SER A 47 -0.34 22.96 -3.14
C SER A 47 -0.37 21.93 -2.01
N VAL A 48 -0.88 22.29 -0.83
CA VAL A 48 -0.77 21.47 0.39
C VAL A 48 -1.41 20.10 0.20
N ASP A 49 -2.63 20.05 -0.36
CA ASP A 49 -3.37 18.81 -0.54
C ASP A 49 -2.75 17.91 -1.61
N THR A 50 -2.38 18.47 -2.76
CA THR A 50 -1.69 17.74 -3.83
C THR A 50 -0.37 17.16 -3.34
N VAL A 51 0.45 17.94 -2.62
CA VAL A 51 1.73 17.45 -2.08
C VAL A 51 1.51 16.38 -1.01
N LYS A 52 0.50 16.52 -0.16
CA LYS A 52 0.15 15.51 0.86
C LYS A 52 -0.28 14.20 0.23
N GLU A 53 -1.05 14.25 -0.86
CA GLU A 53 -1.49 13.09 -1.60
C GLU A 53 -0.31 12.39 -2.32
N ILE A 54 0.57 13.15 -2.98
CA ILE A 54 1.79 12.62 -3.57
C ILE A 54 2.65 11.90 -2.51
N LYS A 55 2.85 12.51 -1.34
CA LYS A 55 3.60 11.89 -0.23
C LYS A 55 2.94 10.58 0.23
N LYS A 56 1.62 10.58 0.38
CA LYS A 56 0.86 9.38 0.76
C LYS A 56 1.06 8.25 -0.24
N TYR A 57 0.99 8.54 -1.54
CA TYR A 57 1.16 7.52 -2.57
C TYR A 57 2.60 7.07 -2.77
N ARG A 58 3.57 7.96 -2.53
CA ARG A 58 5.00 7.60 -2.52
C ARG A 58 5.30 6.54 -1.46
N ASP A 59 4.65 6.63 -0.31
CA ASP A 59 4.89 5.74 0.82
C ASP A 59 4.00 4.46 0.78
N ASP A 60 3.14 4.32 -0.23
CA ASP A 60 2.28 3.14 -0.44
C ASP A 60 2.98 2.12 -1.37
N PRO A 61 3.40 0.94 -0.86
CA PRO A 61 4.14 -0.05 -1.65
C PRO A 61 3.31 -0.67 -2.80
N SER A 62 1.99 -0.49 -2.79
CA SER A 62 1.08 -0.96 -3.84
C SER A 62 0.95 0.00 -5.02
N ILE A 63 1.37 1.26 -4.87
CA ILE A 63 1.40 2.23 -5.96
C ILE A 63 2.77 2.15 -6.65
N LYS A 64 2.79 1.78 -7.93
CA LYS A 64 4.04 1.68 -8.71
C LYS A 64 4.34 2.92 -9.54
N ALA A 65 3.32 3.73 -9.82
CA ALA A 65 3.45 4.96 -10.57
C ALA A 65 2.40 5.98 -10.15
N ILE A 66 2.72 7.25 -10.33
CA ILE A 66 1.80 8.38 -10.15
C ILE A 66 1.68 9.09 -11.49
N VAL A 67 0.44 9.30 -11.94
CA VAL A 67 0.10 10.13 -13.10
C VAL A 67 -0.48 11.43 -12.57
N LEU A 68 0.17 12.54 -12.91
CA LEU A 68 -0.33 13.88 -12.63
C LEU A 68 -1.05 14.40 -13.89
N SER A 69 -2.38 14.52 -13.83
CA SER A 69 -3.18 15.12 -14.89
C SER A 69 -3.37 16.59 -14.56
N VAL A 70 -2.71 17.47 -15.32
CA VAL A 70 -2.71 18.92 -15.05
C VAL A 70 -3.55 19.63 -16.11
N ASP A 71 -4.64 20.26 -15.66
CA ASP A 71 -5.47 21.19 -16.42
C ASP A 71 -5.56 22.50 -15.64
N SER A 72 -4.45 23.25 -15.64
CA SER A 72 -4.29 24.43 -14.81
C SER A 72 -3.58 25.56 -15.57
N PRO A 73 -4.05 26.82 -15.47
CA PRO A 73 -3.33 27.98 -15.98
C PRO A 73 -2.13 28.37 -15.09
N GLY A 74 -1.88 27.66 -13.99
CA GLY A 74 -0.87 28.01 -12.98
C GLY A 74 -1.51 28.61 -11.71
N GLY A 75 -0.76 29.43 -10.99
CA GLY A 75 -1.20 30.01 -9.72
C GLY A 75 -0.10 30.77 -9.00
N ALA A 76 -0.21 30.91 -7.68
CA ALA A 76 0.82 31.57 -6.88
C ALA A 76 2.14 30.78 -6.92
N VAL A 77 3.28 31.47 -6.96
CA VAL A 77 4.62 30.85 -6.97
C VAL A 77 5.01 30.32 -5.57
N VAL A 78 4.33 30.80 -4.52
CA VAL A 78 4.45 30.32 -3.13
C VAL A 78 3.09 29.80 -2.62
N PRO A 79 2.53 28.71 -3.18
CA PRO A 79 1.25 28.14 -2.76
C PRO A 79 1.42 27.14 -1.60
N SER A 80 2.65 26.97 -1.08
CA SER A 80 3.01 26.00 -0.04
C SER A 80 3.24 26.61 1.35
N ALA A 81 2.87 27.87 1.55
CA ALA A 81 2.98 28.51 2.87
C ALA A 81 2.01 27.91 3.89
#